data_AF-K3VXZ1-F1
#
_entry.id   AF-K3VXZ1-F1
#
_cell.length_a   1.000
_cell.length_b   1.000
_cell.length_c   1.000
_cell.angle_alpha   90.00
_cell.angle_beta   90.00
_cell.angle_gamma   90.00
#
_symmetry.space_group_name_H-M   'P 1'
#
loop_
_entity.id
_entity.type
_entity.pdbx_description
1 polymer ?
#
loop_
_entity_poly.entity_id
_entity_poly.type
_entity_poly.pdbx_seq_one_letter_code
_entity_poly.pdbx_strand_id
1 'polypeptide(L)'
;MATPSSSTPRTLLPEASESGSVDIDPSIPIRGPEHISDDEGHWAKKTILTFDGGGIRGYASLLVLKRIMTTIRTLERQHEDPAPSSSYYSWMRPSNQRTTEANADSDRVDEYLPCHYFDYIAGTSTGGLSAIMLGRLRFSVDEALDTYKSFGNAVFGKPRWFHVRSILWYPRTKFSCRKTREAFQDAIKKALKRDHDPAIGHTRDRLPQRADIEPLKYREDRTRTIAVSFVTKKQGGVSKQFLWRSYDHYWSPRSNDSPSWTPPNTGPAHTTAIWEVARATTAAPVYFGSIEIGESDFRDGGMVANNPSLATLREIDGLHGHPDFFVSIGTGLKVTDDTPNATSEVASGNTRTSRRAKTIDDVRNKQFLRKHVELLGDWKKFMVDCEGENGTNGWLKECEYVGLTEKDRYRLNVEGDLHTIPLDDWRPSETGESTLRFIQEQTEAYLNKTTVIRDIDNIANRLVDMRRQRAATEQWERFAVDVTYRCDNCEKKEYDTRAKLREHLQKGIKHRREKVVDGKELELRLNAMRTIHWIRQGSSEA
;
A
#
# COMPACT_ATOMS: atom_id res chain seq x y z
N MET A 1 35.27 74.96 -38.25
CA MET A 1 34.20 75.06 -37.25
C MET A 1 32.93 74.46 -37.84
N ALA A 2 32.25 73.64 -37.05
CA ALA A 2 30.87 73.14 -37.20
C ALA A 2 30.50 72.26 -38.40
N THR A 3 30.40 70.96 -38.12
CA THR A 3 29.55 69.97 -38.81
C THR A 3 28.10 70.10 -38.33
N PRO A 4 27.08 69.80 -39.18
CA PRO A 4 25.70 69.67 -38.73
C PRO A 4 25.35 68.22 -38.38
N SER A 5 24.58 68.06 -37.30
CA SER A 5 24.11 66.81 -36.73
C SER A 5 22.79 66.34 -37.35
N SER A 6 22.70 65.04 -37.66
CA SER A 6 21.48 64.34 -38.06
C SER A 6 20.73 63.78 -36.86
N SER A 7 19.42 64.01 -36.84
CA SER A 7 18.41 63.57 -35.87
C SER A 7 17.98 62.11 -36.03
N THR A 8 17.72 61.39 -34.93
CA THR A 8 16.55 60.50 -34.68
C THR A 8 16.57 59.90 -33.25
N PRO A 9 15.45 59.39 -32.68
CA PRO A 9 14.89 59.94 -31.44
C PRO A 9 15.15 59.14 -30.15
N ARG A 10 15.07 59.86 -29.02
CA ARG A 10 15.07 59.36 -27.63
C ARG A 10 14.00 58.28 -27.41
N THR A 11 14.45 57.08 -27.05
CA THR A 11 13.65 56.12 -26.29
C THR A 11 13.61 56.60 -24.84
N LEU A 12 12.41 56.90 -24.34
CA LEU A 12 12.15 57.20 -22.93
C LEU A 12 12.43 55.94 -22.10
N LEU A 13 13.48 55.98 -21.29
CA LEU A 13 13.65 55.08 -20.15
C LEU A 13 12.62 55.47 -19.08
N PRO A 14 11.85 54.53 -18.51
CA PRO A 14 11.07 54.82 -17.31
C PRO A 14 12.03 54.99 -16.13
N GLU A 15 11.86 56.10 -15.43
CA GLU A 15 12.50 56.42 -14.16
C GLU A 15 12.30 55.30 -13.15
N ALA A 16 13.40 54.90 -12.51
CA ALA A 16 13.38 54.03 -11.35
C ALA A 16 12.69 54.77 -10.19
N SER A 17 11.46 54.34 -9.87
CA SER A 17 10.86 54.61 -8.58
C SER A 17 11.22 53.47 -7.64
N GLU A 18 12.19 53.72 -6.78
CA GLU A 18 12.41 52.93 -5.58
C GLU A 18 11.16 53.04 -4.69
N SER A 19 10.35 51.99 -4.69
CA SER A 19 9.43 51.70 -3.59
C SER A 19 9.50 50.21 -3.28
N GLY A 20 9.74 49.94 -2.00
CA GLY A 20 10.21 48.69 -1.41
C GLY A 20 9.61 47.40 -1.95
N SER A 21 10.53 46.46 -2.18
CA SER A 21 10.29 45.03 -2.03
C SER A 21 9.47 44.73 -0.78
N VAL A 22 8.27 44.15 -0.95
CA VAL A 22 7.54 43.51 0.14
C VAL A 22 6.96 42.18 -0.37
N ASP A 23 7.79 41.15 -0.21
CA ASP A 23 7.46 39.78 0.18
C ASP A 23 6.11 39.21 -0.25
N ILE A 24 6.19 38.43 -1.33
CA ILE A 24 5.30 37.30 -1.62
C ILE A 24 5.33 36.38 -0.39
N ASP A 25 4.19 36.18 0.28
CA ASP A 25 4.05 35.11 1.28
C ASP A 25 3.96 33.77 0.52
N PRO A 26 4.98 32.90 0.61
CA PRO A 26 5.24 31.84 -0.37
C PRO A 26 4.64 30.48 0.02
N SER A 27 3.73 30.40 0.99
CA SER A 27 3.40 29.11 1.60
C SER A 27 2.63 28.12 0.70
N ILE A 28 2.09 28.52 -0.45
CA ILE A 28 1.61 27.60 -1.50
C ILE A 28 1.79 28.24 -2.88
N PRO A 29 2.81 27.88 -3.68
CA PRO A 29 2.88 28.33 -5.06
C PRO A 29 1.74 27.69 -5.86
N ILE A 30 0.91 28.52 -6.50
CA ILE A 30 0.00 28.07 -7.55
C ILE A 30 0.89 27.45 -8.64
N ARG A 31 0.81 26.14 -8.81
CA ARG A 31 1.45 25.46 -9.94
C ARG A 31 0.40 24.59 -10.59
N GLY A 32 0.26 24.76 -11.90
CA GLY A 32 -0.44 23.86 -12.81
C GLY A 32 -1.85 24.26 -13.25
N PRO A 33 -2.24 23.92 -14.50
CA PRO A 33 -3.59 24.10 -15.01
C PRO A 33 -4.63 23.24 -14.25
N GLU A 34 -5.90 23.59 -14.40
CA GLU A 34 -7.05 22.82 -13.93
C GLU A 34 -7.02 21.40 -14.54
N HIS A 35 -6.45 20.40 -13.86
CA HIS A 35 -6.71 19.01 -14.23
C HIS A 35 -7.72 18.41 -13.27
N ILE A 36 -8.89 18.10 -13.84
CA ILE A 36 -10.14 17.79 -13.13
C ILE A 36 -10.44 16.27 -13.16
N SER A 37 -9.54 15.42 -13.68
CA SER A 37 -9.76 13.97 -13.71
C SER A 37 -8.50 13.15 -13.43
N ASP A 38 -8.69 12.01 -12.77
CA ASP A 38 -7.72 10.90 -12.65
C ASP A 38 -7.28 10.35 -14.02
N ASP A 39 -7.98 10.71 -15.09
CA ASP A 39 -7.79 10.18 -16.45
C ASP A 39 -6.97 11.13 -17.36
N GLU A 40 -6.53 12.29 -16.84
CA GLU A 40 -5.82 13.29 -17.64
C GLU A 40 -4.45 13.66 -17.05
N GLY A 41 -3.55 14.14 -17.93
CA GLY A 41 -2.26 14.71 -17.55
C GLY A 41 -1.37 13.76 -16.75
N HIS A 42 -0.79 14.26 -15.66
CA HIS A 42 0.12 13.49 -14.80
C HIS A 42 -0.60 12.48 -13.89
N TRP A 43 -1.93 12.62 -13.74
CA TRP A 43 -2.75 11.72 -12.93
C TRP A 43 -3.25 10.51 -13.72
N ALA A 44 -3.37 10.63 -15.05
CA ALA A 44 -3.64 9.52 -15.95
C ALA A 44 -2.63 8.39 -15.79
N LYS A 45 -1.36 8.76 -15.58
CA LYS A 45 -0.28 7.79 -15.45
C LYS A 45 -0.43 7.00 -14.17
N LYS A 46 -0.39 5.66 -14.17
CA LYS A 46 -0.59 4.83 -12.96
C LYS A 46 0.67 4.14 -12.48
N THR A 47 0.99 4.30 -11.19
CA THR A 47 2.12 3.66 -10.52
C THR A 47 1.66 2.59 -9.53
N ILE A 48 2.29 1.42 -9.57
CA ILE A 48 1.87 0.22 -8.82
C ILE A 48 3.00 -0.28 -7.93
N LEU A 49 2.65 -0.63 -6.70
CA LEU A 49 3.49 -1.39 -5.78
C LEU A 49 2.77 -2.67 -5.35
N THR A 50 3.46 -3.81 -5.42
CA THR A 50 2.91 -5.10 -4.95
C THR A 50 3.84 -5.81 -3.99
N PHE A 51 3.25 -6.53 -3.03
CA PHE A 51 3.96 -7.32 -2.04
C PHE A 51 3.51 -8.77 -2.04
N ASP A 52 4.49 -9.67 -2.15
CA ASP A 52 4.24 -11.11 -2.02
C ASP A 52 3.84 -11.50 -0.59
N GLY A 53 3.14 -12.63 -0.48
CA GLY A 53 2.96 -13.33 0.77
C GLY A 53 4.23 -14.06 1.21
N GLY A 54 4.46 -14.16 2.52
CA GLY A 54 5.67 -14.83 3.01
C GLY A 54 5.84 -14.94 4.51
N GLY A 55 4.77 -14.74 5.30
CA GLY A 55 4.89 -14.71 6.76
C GLY A 55 5.91 -13.66 7.18
N ILE A 56 6.73 -13.95 8.20
CA ILE A 56 7.74 -13.03 8.74
C ILE A 56 8.75 -12.52 7.70
N ARG A 57 8.98 -13.27 6.62
CA ARG A 57 9.87 -12.84 5.52
C ARG A 57 9.39 -11.56 4.83
N GLY A 58 8.10 -11.20 4.96
CA GLY A 58 7.56 -9.91 4.52
C GLY A 58 8.25 -8.69 5.15
N TYR A 59 8.96 -8.87 6.27
CA TYR A 59 9.83 -7.83 6.82
C TYR A 59 10.95 -7.43 5.84
N ALA A 60 11.51 -8.38 5.08
CA ALA A 60 12.49 -8.11 4.03
C ALA A 60 11.93 -7.19 2.95
N SER A 61 10.68 -7.41 2.52
CA SER A 61 10.04 -6.59 1.50
C SER A 61 9.87 -5.13 1.94
N LEU A 62 9.58 -4.91 3.24
CA LEU A 62 9.54 -3.56 3.82
C LEU A 62 10.94 -2.94 3.94
N LEU A 63 11.99 -3.72 4.19
CA LEU A 63 13.38 -3.23 4.17
C LEU A 63 13.83 -2.82 2.75
N VAL A 64 13.42 -3.58 1.72
CA VAL A 64 13.64 -3.20 0.31
C VAL A 64 12.92 -1.89 0.01
N LEU A 65 11.64 -1.77 0.40
CA LEU A 65 10.92 -0.50 0.25
C LEU A 65 11.58 0.63 1.04
N LYS A 66 12.10 0.36 2.25
CA LYS A 66 12.82 1.35 3.05
C LYS A 66 14.01 1.90 2.29
N ARG A 67 14.79 1.05 1.62
CA ARG A 67 15.90 1.51 0.77
C ARG A 67 15.42 2.42 -0.37
N ILE A 68 14.33 2.05 -1.06
CA ILE A 68 13.72 2.90 -2.11
C ILE A 68 13.32 4.25 -1.54
N MET A 69 12.61 4.27 -0.41
CA MET A 69 12.15 5.52 0.22
C MET A 69 13.31 6.36 0.77
N THR A 70 14.39 5.73 1.24
CA THR A 70 15.62 6.43 1.62
C THR A 70 16.26 7.13 0.42
N THR A 71 16.34 6.46 -0.74
CA THR A 71 16.83 7.07 -1.98
C THR A 71 15.92 8.22 -2.42
N ILE A 72 14.61 8.04 -2.37
CA ILE A 72 13.62 9.10 -2.62
C ILE A 72 13.86 10.31 -1.71
N ARG A 73 14.03 10.10 -0.40
CA ARG A 73 14.32 11.18 0.56
C ARG A 73 15.58 11.94 0.17
N THR A 74 16.64 11.24 -0.25
CA THR A 74 17.88 11.87 -0.71
C THR A 74 17.65 12.73 -1.95
N LEU A 75 16.97 12.18 -2.97
CA LEU A 75 16.65 12.91 -4.21
C LEU A 75 15.78 14.15 -3.94
N GLU A 76 14.75 14.01 -3.11
CA GLU A 76 13.84 15.11 -2.76
C GLU A 76 14.55 16.24 -2.01
N ARG A 77 15.54 15.90 -1.17
CA ARG A 77 16.37 16.87 -0.41
C ARG A 77 17.43 17.57 -1.26
N GLN A 78 17.93 16.90 -2.30
CA GLN A 78 18.99 17.44 -3.17
C GLN A 78 18.46 18.36 -4.28
N HIS A 79 17.15 18.34 -4.52
CA HIS A 79 16.55 19.15 -5.57
C HIS A 79 16.53 20.65 -5.21
N GLU A 80 16.74 21.51 -6.21
CA GLU A 80 16.83 22.99 -6.05
C GLU A 80 15.62 23.64 -5.38
N ASP A 81 14.43 23.07 -5.57
CA ASP A 81 13.18 23.46 -4.94
C ASP A 81 12.74 22.29 -4.04
N PRO A 82 12.95 22.38 -2.71
CA PRO A 82 12.63 21.29 -1.81
C PRO A 82 11.11 21.06 -1.83
N ALA A 83 10.70 19.90 -2.32
CA ALA A 83 9.28 19.56 -2.34
C ALA A 83 8.77 19.51 -0.89
N PRO A 84 7.53 19.97 -0.64
CA PRO A 84 6.92 19.82 0.67
C PRO A 84 6.91 18.33 1.05
N SER A 85 7.52 18.02 2.19
CA SER A 85 7.51 16.66 2.75
C SER A 85 6.05 16.19 2.92
N SER A 86 5.84 14.88 3.00
CA SER A 86 4.51 14.36 3.35
C SER A 86 4.03 14.89 4.71
N SER A 87 4.96 15.23 5.59
CA SER A 87 4.72 15.90 6.88
C SER A 87 4.49 17.42 6.76
N TYR A 88 4.91 18.08 5.67
CA TYR A 88 4.66 19.51 5.41
C TYR A 88 3.18 19.81 5.29
N TYR A 89 2.40 18.84 4.80
CA TYR A 89 0.94 18.94 4.77
C TYR A 89 0.27 18.77 6.15
N SER A 90 1.06 18.71 7.23
CA SER A 90 0.61 18.90 8.61
C SER A 90 0.75 20.37 9.02
N TRP A 91 0.10 21.29 8.30
CA TRP A 91 0.10 22.73 8.64
C TRP A 91 -0.64 23.05 9.97
N MET A 92 -1.18 22.04 10.64
CA MET A 92 -1.73 22.14 12.01
C MET A 92 -0.71 21.91 13.12
N ARG A 93 0.54 21.51 12.82
CA ARG A 93 1.56 21.48 13.87
C ARG A 93 1.91 22.92 14.24
N PRO A 94 1.73 23.33 15.51
CA PRO A 94 2.21 24.62 15.97
C PRO A 94 3.66 24.79 15.52
N SER A 95 4.08 26.01 15.18
CA SER A 95 5.47 26.37 14.83
C SER A 95 6.53 25.77 15.76
N ASN A 96 6.13 25.48 17.00
CA ASN A 96 6.88 24.96 18.13
C ASN A 96 7.04 23.42 18.10
N GLN A 97 6.32 22.74 17.20
CA GLN A 97 6.30 21.30 16.93
C GLN A 97 6.47 20.98 15.43
N ARG A 98 6.78 21.98 14.58
CA ARG A 98 7.59 21.70 13.40
C ARG A 98 8.84 21.05 13.96
N THR A 99 9.00 19.75 13.73
CA THR A 99 10.24 19.07 14.06
C THR A 99 11.34 19.80 13.30
N THR A 100 11.96 20.79 13.95
CA THR A 100 13.35 21.12 13.72
C THR A 100 14.07 19.81 13.80
N GLU A 101 14.42 19.22 12.65
CA GLU A 101 15.43 18.17 12.46
C GLU A 101 15.78 17.41 13.74
N ALA A 102 14.80 16.74 14.36
CA ALA A 102 15.01 16.11 15.65
C ALA A 102 15.69 14.77 15.38
N ASN A 103 17.00 14.89 15.16
CA ASN A 103 17.98 13.96 14.60
C ASN A 103 18.03 13.92 13.07
N ALA A 104 18.84 14.81 12.48
CA ALA A 104 19.47 14.61 11.16
C ALA A 104 20.22 13.26 11.05
N ASP A 105 20.47 12.62 12.20
CA ASP A 105 21.10 11.30 12.39
C ASP A 105 20.08 10.13 12.45
N SER A 106 18.79 10.36 12.17
CA SER A 106 17.78 9.29 12.17
C SER A 106 17.74 8.57 10.81
N ASP A 107 18.00 7.26 10.82
CA ASP A 107 17.78 6.34 9.69
C ASP A 107 16.29 6.20 9.28
N ARG A 108 15.38 6.95 9.93
CA ARG A 108 13.95 6.92 9.64
C ARG A 108 13.55 7.82 8.47
N VAL A 109 12.57 7.38 7.70
CA VAL A 109 12.04 8.02 6.49
C VAL A 109 10.58 8.41 6.67
N ASP A 110 10.23 8.94 7.85
CA ASP A 110 8.84 9.27 8.21
C ASP A 110 8.26 10.46 7.42
N GLU A 111 9.12 11.26 6.78
CA GLU A 111 8.75 12.45 5.99
C GLU A 111 8.14 12.12 4.63
N TYR A 112 8.32 10.90 4.12
CA TYR A 112 7.88 10.49 2.78
C TYR A 112 7.04 9.23 2.87
N LEU A 113 5.76 9.33 2.50
CA LEU A 113 4.82 8.20 2.59
C LEU A 113 4.73 7.45 1.27
N PRO A 114 4.80 6.11 1.24
CA PRO A 114 4.67 5.33 0.01
C PRO A 114 3.37 5.60 -0.76
N CYS A 115 2.25 5.86 -0.06
CA CYS A 115 0.98 6.25 -0.68
C CYS A 115 1.07 7.51 -1.55
N HIS A 116 2.12 8.33 -1.39
CA HIS A 116 2.32 9.51 -2.23
C HIS A 116 3.03 9.26 -3.55
N TYR A 117 3.64 8.09 -3.70
CA TYR A 117 4.42 7.72 -4.88
C TYR A 117 3.74 6.60 -5.68
N PHE A 118 2.90 5.81 -5.02
CA PHE A 118 2.15 4.71 -5.62
C PHE A 118 0.64 4.98 -5.60
N ASP A 119 0.00 4.86 -6.77
CA ASP A 119 -1.46 4.94 -6.90
C ASP A 119 -2.13 3.68 -6.40
N TYR A 120 -1.50 2.53 -6.65
CA TYR A 120 -1.99 1.22 -6.24
C TYR A 120 -0.97 0.55 -5.34
N ILE A 121 -1.43 0.06 -4.20
CA ILE A 121 -0.64 -0.82 -3.34
C ILE A 121 -1.43 -2.11 -3.12
N ALA A 122 -0.90 -3.23 -3.61
CA ALA A 122 -1.53 -4.53 -3.52
C ALA A 122 -0.68 -5.54 -2.75
N GLY A 123 -1.33 -6.54 -2.17
CA GLY A 123 -0.60 -7.56 -1.41
C GLY A 123 -1.37 -8.84 -1.16
N THR A 124 -0.62 -9.93 -0.97
CA THR A 124 -1.13 -11.22 -0.52
C THR A 124 -0.56 -11.56 0.85
N SER A 125 -1.34 -12.18 1.75
CA SER A 125 -0.88 -12.59 3.08
C SER A 125 -0.28 -11.42 3.86
N THR A 126 0.91 -11.58 4.42
CA THR A 126 1.65 -10.50 5.06
C THR A 126 1.99 -9.34 4.14
N GLY A 127 2.08 -9.55 2.83
CA GLY A 127 2.13 -8.48 1.83
C GLY A 127 0.82 -7.69 1.75
N GLY A 128 -0.33 -8.35 1.93
CA GLY A 128 -1.64 -7.70 2.03
C GLY A 128 -1.75 -6.81 3.28
N LEU A 129 -1.16 -7.26 4.39
CA LEU A 129 -1.00 -6.43 5.59
C LEU A 129 -0.12 -5.20 5.30
N SER A 130 1.02 -5.37 4.60
CA SER A 130 1.86 -4.24 4.18
C SER A 130 1.11 -3.26 3.28
N ALA A 131 0.31 -3.76 2.33
CA ALA A 131 -0.51 -2.92 1.46
C ALA A 131 -1.54 -2.09 2.24
N ILE A 132 -2.21 -2.70 3.22
CA ILE A 132 -3.13 -2.00 4.13
C ILE A 132 -2.41 -0.94 4.95
N MET A 133 -1.25 -1.25 5.54
CA MET A 133 -0.49 -0.30 6.37
C MET A 133 -0.04 0.91 5.53
N LEU A 134 0.56 0.67 4.37
CA LEU A 134 1.20 1.71 3.56
C LEU A 134 0.20 2.51 2.73
N GLY A 135 -0.85 1.86 2.20
CA GLY A 135 -1.88 2.49 1.38
C GLY A 135 -3.03 3.04 2.24
N ARG A 136 -3.82 2.13 2.82
CA ARG A 136 -5.07 2.49 3.51
C ARG A 136 -4.87 3.21 4.85
N LEU A 137 -3.85 2.83 5.63
CA LEU A 137 -3.49 3.47 6.90
C LEU A 137 -2.41 4.55 6.73
N ARG A 138 -1.82 4.65 5.53
CA ARG A 138 -0.83 5.66 5.13
C ARG A 138 0.40 5.72 6.04
N PHE A 139 0.86 4.58 6.54
CA PHE A 139 2.07 4.52 7.36
C PHE A 139 3.30 4.88 6.55
N SER A 140 4.29 5.49 7.22
CA SER A 140 5.65 5.47 6.71
C SER A 140 6.18 4.03 6.69
N VAL A 141 7.28 3.80 5.97
CA VAL A 141 7.89 2.46 5.94
C VAL A 141 8.40 2.07 7.33
N ASP A 142 8.98 2.99 8.08
CA ASP A 142 9.44 2.71 9.45
C ASP A 142 8.27 2.44 10.40
N GLU A 143 7.15 3.19 10.28
CA GLU A 143 5.94 2.87 11.04
C GLU A 143 5.39 1.48 10.73
N ALA A 144 5.45 1.07 9.46
CA ALA A 144 5.08 -0.27 9.03
C ALA A 144 6.03 -1.33 9.60
N LEU A 145 7.36 -1.12 9.56
CA LEU A 145 8.37 -2.01 10.17
C LEU A 145 8.17 -2.16 11.68
N ASP A 146 7.93 -1.06 12.40
CA ASP A 146 7.67 -1.05 13.85
C ASP A 146 6.38 -1.83 14.18
N THR A 147 5.35 -1.64 13.37
CA THR A 147 4.06 -2.33 13.50
C THR A 147 4.22 -3.83 13.21
N TYR A 148 5.03 -4.17 12.20
CA TYR A 148 5.35 -5.56 11.87
C TYR A 148 6.08 -6.27 13.01
N LYS A 149 7.07 -5.60 13.61
CA LYS A 149 7.80 -6.12 14.78
C LYS A 149 6.86 -6.30 15.98
N SER A 150 5.97 -5.34 16.22
CA SER A 150 4.95 -5.42 17.28
C SER A 150 3.98 -6.58 17.04
N PHE A 151 3.55 -6.79 15.80
CA PHE A 151 2.74 -7.94 15.40
C PHE A 151 3.46 -9.27 15.65
N GLY A 152 4.74 -9.37 15.26
CA GLY A 152 5.57 -10.56 15.52
C GLY A 152 5.64 -10.92 17.00
N ASN A 153 5.90 -9.93 17.86
CA ASN A 153 5.91 -10.11 19.33
C ASN A 153 4.56 -10.54 19.90
N ALA A 154 3.46 -9.98 19.39
CA ALA A 154 2.11 -10.28 19.88
C ALA A 154 1.60 -11.67 19.43
N VAL A 155 1.98 -12.08 18.22
CA VAL A 155 1.43 -13.24 17.51
C VAL A 155 2.46 -14.37 17.43
N PHE A 156 3.54 -14.20 16.67
CA PHE A 156 4.54 -15.26 16.42
C PHE A 156 5.31 -15.64 17.69
N GLY A 157 5.57 -14.68 18.58
CA GLY A 157 6.20 -14.91 19.88
C GLY A 157 5.35 -15.66 20.90
N LYS A 158 4.05 -15.89 20.63
CA LYS A 158 3.11 -16.51 21.57
C LYS A 158 2.34 -17.69 20.95
N PRO A 159 3.03 -18.72 20.42
CA PRO A 159 2.38 -19.90 19.84
C PRO A 159 1.63 -20.70 20.92
N ARG A 160 0.55 -21.39 20.53
CA ARG A 160 -0.20 -22.25 21.44
C ARG A 160 0.57 -23.54 21.71
N TRP A 161 0.76 -23.85 23.00
CA TRP A 161 1.61 -24.94 23.50
C TRP A 161 1.17 -26.37 23.07
N PHE A 162 -0.11 -26.55 22.66
CA PHE A 162 -0.66 -27.87 22.25
C PHE A 162 -1.48 -27.84 20.94
N HIS A 163 -1.07 -27.07 19.93
CA HIS A 163 -1.85 -26.93 18.69
C HIS A 163 -1.95 -28.23 17.85
N VAL A 164 -0.94 -29.11 17.91
CA VAL A 164 -0.91 -30.40 17.15
C VAL A 164 -1.24 -31.63 18.03
N ARG A 165 -1.14 -31.52 19.37
CA ARG A 165 -1.29 -32.63 20.33
C ARG A 165 -2.39 -32.37 21.37
N SER A 166 -3.57 -31.90 20.95
CA SER A 166 -4.70 -31.82 21.88
C SER A 166 -5.16 -33.24 22.25
N ILE A 167 -5.30 -33.50 23.55
CA ILE A 167 -5.73 -34.79 24.14
C ILE A 167 -7.16 -35.16 23.68
N LEU A 168 -7.97 -34.18 23.29
CA LEU A 168 -9.17 -34.38 22.48
C LEU A 168 -8.81 -34.03 21.02
N TRP A 169 -9.17 -34.92 20.09
CA TRP A 169 -8.94 -34.91 18.63
C TRP A 169 -9.33 -33.65 17.81
N TYR A 170 -9.48 -32.47 18.42
CA TYR A 170 -9.78 -31.21 17.76
C TYR A 170 -8.48 -30.43 17.45
N PRO A 171 -8.01 -30.39 16.19
CA PRO A 171 -6.85 -29.59 15.81
C PRO A 171 -7.14 -28.11 16.07
N ARG A 172 -6.22 -27.43 16.77
CA ARG A 172 -6.27 -25.98 17.00
C ARG A 172 -5.21 -25.31 16.13
N THR A 173 -5.51 -24.10 15.69
CA THR A 173 -4.54 -23.26 14.97
C THR A 173 -3.34 -22.93 15.85
N LYS A 174 -2.15 -22.80 15.26
CA LYS A 174 -0.91 -22.48 15.99
C LYS A 174 -1.01 -21.16 16.75
N PHE A 175 -1.63 -20.16 16.14
CA PHE A 175 -1.81 -18.82 16.71
C PHE A 175 -3.28 -18.53 17.08
N SER A 176 -3.46 -17.58 18.00
CA SER A 176 -4.78 -17.21 18.52
C SER A 176 -5.44 -16.13 17.68
N CYS A 177 -6.61 -16.41 17.10
CA CYS A 177 -7.38 -15.42 16.33
C CYS A 177 -7.63 -14.13 17.11
N ARG A 178 -7.83 -14.21 18.44
CA ARG A 178 -8.03 -13.05 19.31
C ARG A 178 -6.82 -12.12 19.32
N LYS A 179 -5.62 -12.68 19.51
CA LYS A 179 -4.38 -11.87 19.56
C LYS A 179 -4.06 -11.27 18.19
N THR A 180 -4.31 -12.02 17.12
CA THR A 180 -4.16 -11.53 15.75
C THR A 180 -5.11 -10.36 15.47
N ARG A 181 -6.39 -10.46 15.88
CA ARG A 181 -7.35 -9.34 15.81
C ARG A 181 -6.86 -8.13 16.60
N GLU A 182 -6.47 -8.30 17.86
CA GLU A 182 -5.98 -7.22 18.71
C GLU A 182 -4.77 -6.50 18.08
N ALA A 183 -3.82 -7.26 17.53
CA ALA A 183 -2.64 -6.70 16.87
C ALA A 183 -2.99 -5.87 15.62
N PHE A 184 -3.93 -6.32 14.79
CA PHE A 184 -4.40 -5.54 13.65
C PHE A 184 -5.15 -4.27 14.08
N GLN A 185 -5.97 -4.36 15.12
CA GLN A 185 -6.68 -3.20 15.65
C GLN A 185 -5.74 -2.17 16.25
N ASP A 186 -4.62 -2.58 16.84
CA ASP A 186 -3.63 -1.65 17.37
C ASP A 186 -2.93 -0.87 16.25
N ALA A 187 -2.67 -1.48 15.09
CA ALA A 187 -2.22 -0.76 13.90
C ALA A 187 -3.25 0.28 13.44
N ILE A 188 -4.54 -0.08 13.38
CA ILE A 188 -5.62 0.85 13.01
C ILE A 188 -5.71 2.00 14.03
N LYS A 189 -5.66 1.70 15.34
CA LYS A 189 -5.66 2.73 16.39
C LYS A 189 -4.48 3.69 16.25
N LYS A 190 -3.29 3.19 15.88
CA LYS A 190 -2.12 4.05 15.65
C LYS A 190 -2.36 5.02 14.49
N ALA A 191 -2.93 4.53 13.39
CA ALA A 191 -3.33 5.37 12.25
C ALA A 191 -4.38 6.42 12.65
N LEU A 192 -5.48 5.99 13.28
CA LEU A 192 -6.58 6.86 13.69
C LEU A 192 -6.15 7.92 14.72
N LYS A 193 -5.16 7.62 15.57
CA LYS A 193 -4.60 8.59 16.53
C LYS A 193 -3.81 9.69 15.82
N ARG A 194 -3.05 9.35 14.78
CA ARG A 194 -2.30 10.34 13.97
C ARG A 194 -3.24 11.31 13.28
N ASP A 195 -4.35 10.78 12.79
CA ASP A 195 -5.38 11.53 12.06
C ASP A 195 -6.31 12.33 13.00
N HIS A 196 -6.09 12.29 14.32
CA HIS A 196 -6.91 13.01 15.29
C HIS A 196 -6.23 14.29 15.79
N ASP A 197 -6.90 15.43 15.60
CA ASP A 197 -6.48 16.71 16.18
C ASP A 197 -6.80 16.75 17.71
N PRO A 198 -5.81 17.02 18.58
CA PRO A 198 -6.06 17.23 20.01
C PRO A 198 -6.89 18.48 20.33
N ALA A 199 -7.03 19.45 19.40
CA ALA A 199 -7.91 20.61 19.57
C ALA A 199 -9.41 20.27 19.47
N ILE A 200 -9.76 19.10 18.90
CA ILE A 200 -11.12 18.56 18.89
C ILE A 200 -11.28 17.69 20.15
N GLY A 201 -11.40 18.36 21.30
CA GLY A 201 -11.15 17.83 22.64
C GLY A 201 -12.12 16.79 23.24
N HIS A 202 -12.71 15.83 22.50
CA HIS A 202 -13.76 14.95 23.10
C HIS A 202 -13.76 13.44 22.79
N THR A 203 -12.69 12.82 22.25
CA THR A 203 -12.84 11.48 21.64
C THR A 203 -11.77 10.44 21.92
N ARG A 204 -11.06 10.49 23.07
CA ARG A 204 -10.18 9.37 23.47
C ARG A 204 -10.95 8.05 23.71
N ASP A 205 -12.16 8.12 24.25
CA ASP A 205 -12.96 6.93 24.59
C ASP A 205 -13.63 6.24 23.39
N ARG A 206 -13.72 6.91 22.23
CA ARG A 206 -14.34 6.36 21.00
C ARG A 206 -13.36 5.69 20.04
N LEU A 207 -12.05 5.86 20.22
CA LEU A 207 -11.02 5.26 19.35
C LEU A 207 -11.06 3.72 19.29
N PRO A 208 -11.28 2.99 20.40
CA PRO A 208 -11.41 1.53 20.36
C PRO A 208 -12.59 1.06 19.50
N GLN A 209 -13.77 1.69 19.66
CA GLN A 209 -14.97 1.37 18.88
C GLN A 209 -14.81 1.68 17.39
N ARG A 210 -13.98 2.68 17.03
CA ARG A 210 -13.69 3.01 15.63
C ARG A 210 -12.82 1.97 14.93
N ALA A 211 -11.80 1.42 15.62
CA ALA A 211 -10.92 0.42 15.00
C ALA A 211 -11.64 -0.90 14.67
N ASP A 212 -12.73 -1.23 15.37
CA ASP A 212 -13.57 -2.40 15.10
C ASP A 212 -14.38 -2.29 13.80
N ILE A 213 -14.74 -1.06 13.40
CA ILE A 213 -15.67 -0.78 12.30
C ILE A 213 -15.05 0.02 11.15
N GLU A 214 -13.78 0.41 11.26
CA GLU A 214 -13.09 1.21 10.26
C GLU A 214 -13.06 0.44 8.92
N PRO A 215 -13.76 0.94 7.87
CA PRO A 215 -13.95 0.18 6.64
C PRO A 215 -12.72 0.22 5.75
N LEU A 216 -12.50 -0.84 4.95
CA LEU A 216 -11.47 -0.84 3.92
C LEU A 216 -11.74 0.23 2.85
N LYS A 217 -13.02 0.42 2.46
CA LYS A 217 -13.45 1.47 1.55
C LYS A 217 -12.84 2.79 1.99
N TYR A 218 -12.22 3.45 1.03
CA TYR A 218 -11.68 4.78 1.19
C TYR A 218 -12.20 5.67 0.08
N ARG A 219 -11.85 6.96 0.13
CA ARG A 219 -12.19 7.83 -1.00
C ARG A 219 -11.43 7.37 -2.25
N GLU A 220 -12.06 7.50 -3.41
CA GLU A 220 -11.57 6.95 -4.67
C GLU A 220 -10.36 7.71 -5.25
N ASP A 221 -10.24 8.98 -4.87
CA ASP A 221 -9.17 9.92 -5.21
C ASP A 221 -7.91 9.76 -4.34
N ARG A 222 -7.76 8.62 -3.67
CA ARG A 222 -6.65 8.27 -2.79
C ARG A 222 -5.92 7.05 -3.33
N THR A 223 -4.77 6.73 -2.72
CA THR A 223 -4.09 5.47 -2.97
C THR A 223 -5.03 4.28 -2.80
N ARG A 224 -5.18 3.54 -3.88
CA ARG A 224 -6.04 2.39 -4.02
C ARG A 224 -5.34 1.18 -3.44
N THR A 225 -5.98 0.54 -2.45
CA THR A 225 -5.41 -0.60 -1.73
C THR A 225 -6.12 -1.89 -2.13
N ILE A 226 -5.33 -2.93 -2.41
CA ILE A 226 -5.82 -4.27 -2.75
C ILE A 226 -5.24 -5.30 -1.79
N ALA A 227 -6.07 -6.19 -1.26
CA ALA A 227 -5.62 -7.38 -0.54
C ALA A 227 -6.23 -8.64 -1.15
N VAL A 228 -5.45 -9.70 -1.31
CA VAL A 228 -5.89 -10.96 -1.93
C VAL A 228 -6.25 -12.00 -0.87
N SER A 229 -7.35 -12.72 -1.04
CA SER A 229 -7.74 -13.83 -0.18
C SER A 229 -8.26 -15.02 -1.00
N PHE A 230 -8.24 -16.19 -0.40
CA PHE A 230 -8.92 -17.37 -0.92
C PHE A 230 -10.30 -17.49 -0.28
N VAL A 231 -11.35 -17.58 -1.09
CA VAL A 231 -12.73 -17.66 -0.61
C VAL A 231 -13.36 -19.02 -0.91
N THR A 232 -14.13 -19.53 0.05
CA THR A 232 -14.99 -20.72 -0.11
C THR A 232 -16.42 -20.38 0.36
N LYS A 233 -17.42 -20.65 -0.48
CA LYS A 233 -18.83 -20.41 -0.16
C LYS A 233 -19.40 -21.54 0.71
N LYS A 234 -20.16 -21.20 1.76
CA LYS A 234 -20.74 -22.19 2.69
C LYS A 234 -21.77 -23.13 2.05
N GLN A 235 -22.51 -22.66 1.04
CA GLN A 235 -23.60 -23.43 0.40
C GLN A 235 -23.14 -24.37 -0.73
N GLY A 236 -21.83 -24.63 -0.84
CA GLY A 236 -21.27 -25.39 -1.96
C GLY A 236 -20.99 -24.47 -3.14
N GLY A 237 -19.73 -24.40 -3.55
CA GLY A 237 -19.29 -23.55 -4.65
C GLY A 237 -17.81 -23.74 -4.91
N VAL A 238 -17.37 -23.35 -6.12
CA VAL A 238 -15.96 -23.39 -6.50
C VAL A 238 -15.21 -22.36 -5.66
N SER A 239 -14.14 -22.78 -4.99
CA SER A 239 -13.25 -21.85 -4.29
C SER A 239 -12.50 -20.99 -5.30
N LYS A 240 -12.39 -19.70 -5.03
CA LYS A 240 -11.84 -18.72 -5.97
C LYS A 240 -10.93 -17.72 -5.28
N GLN A 241 -10.15 -17.00 -6.09
CA GLN A 241 -9.48 -15.79 -5.67
C GLN A 241 -10.51 -14.69 -5.37
N PHE A 242 -10.26 -13.92 -4.32
CA PHE A 242 -11.06 -12.75 -3.94
C PHE A 242 -10.15 -11.54 -3.75
N LEU A 243 -10.47 -10.43 -4.41
CA LEU A 243 -9.77 -9.15 -4.24
C LEU A 243 -10.60 -8.23 -3.35
N TRP A 244 -10.05 -7.90 -2.19
CA TRP A 244 -10.53 -6.81 -1.36
C TRP A 244 -10.06 -5.49 -1.94
N ARG A 245 -10.97 -4.54 -2.14
CA ARG A 245 -10.70 -3.24 -2.79
C ARG A 245 -11.15 -2.09 -1.90
N SER A 246 -10.32 -1.06 -1.78
CA SER A 246 -10.69 0.21 -1.13
C SER A 246 -11.47 1.17 -2.04
N TYR A 247 -11.66 0.81 -3.31
CA TYR A 247 -12.25 1.62 -4.38
C TYR A 247 -13.26 0.79 -5.18
N ASP A 248 -14.17 1.48 -5.87
CA ASP A 248 -15.18 0.85 -6.70
C ASP A 248 -14.58 0.38 -8.04
N HIS A 249 -15.02 -0.78 -8.54
CA HIS A 249 -14.64 -1.28 -9.86
C HIS A 249 -15.84 -1.96 -10.51
N TYR A 250 -16.50 -1.27 -11.42
CA TYR A 250 -17.59 -1.82 -12.23
C TYR A 250 -17.04 -2.24 -13.59
N TRP A 251 -16.63 -3.50 -13.71
CA TRP A 251 -16.14 -4.03 -14.97
C TRP A 251 -17.31 -4.34 -15.92
N SER A 252 -17.16 -3.94 -17.17
CA SER A 252 -18.04 -4.33 -18.27
C SER A 252 -17.19 -5.01 -19.35
N PRO A 253 -17.52 -6.25 -19.77
CA PRO A 253 -16.76 -6.95 -20.80
C PRO A 253 -16.71 -6.15 -22.10
N ARG A 254 -15.52 -5.93 -22.65
CA ARG A 254 -15.37 -5.47 -24.03
C ARG A 254 -15.52 -6.67 -24.97
N SER A 255 -15.93 -6.43 -26.22
CA SER A 255 -16.21 -7.49 -27.20
C SER A 255 -15.03 -8.42 -27.50
N ASN A 256 -13.80 -7.99 -27.21
CA ASN A 256 -12.56 -8.73 -27.46
C ASN A 256 -11.89 -9.27 -26.18
N ASP A 257 -12.50 -9.09 -25.00
CA ASP A 257 -11.88 -9.52 -23.75
C ASP A 257 -11.93 -11.05 -23.62
N SER A 258 -10.77 -11.66 -23.37
CA SER A 258 -10.71 -13.07 -23.00
C SER A 258 -11.40 -13.30 -21.65
N PRO A 259 -12.19 -14.37 -21.46
CA PRO A 259 -12.73 -14.74 -20.14
C PRO A 259 -11.66 -14.92 -19.06
N SER A 260 -10.40 -15.17 -19.44
CA SER A 260 -9.26 -15.26 -18.52
C SER A 260 -8.82 -13.92 -17.93
N TRP A 261 -9.30 -12.81 -18.51
CA TRP A 261 -8.94 -11.44 -18.16
C TRP A 261 -9.97 -10.76 -17.25
N THR A 262 -11.09 -11.42 -16.96
CA THR A 262 -12.12 -10.86 -16.07
C THR A 262 -11.59 -10.73 -14.62
N PRO A 263 -11.55 -9.52 -14.06
CA PRO A 263 -11.13 -9.32 -12.68
C PRO A 263 -12.08 -10.03 -11.71
N PRO A 264 -11.58 -10.65 -10.62
CA PRO A 264 -12.46 -11.34 -9.68
C PRO A 264 -13.36 -10.37 -8.92
N ASN A 265 -14.61 -10.77 -8.66
CA ASN A 265 -15.53 -10.12 -7.71
C ASN A 265 -15.60 -8.58 -7.83
N THR A 266 -15.72 -8.07 -9.06
CA THR A 266 -15.92 -6.64 -9.36
C THR A 266 -17.21 -6.12 -8.74
N GLY A 267 -17.24 -4.84 -8.40
CA GLY A 267 -18.37 -4.17 -7.76
C GLY A 267 -17.93 -2.97 -6.91
N PRO A 268 -18.78 -2.52 -5.98
CA PRO A 268 -18.45 -1.42 -5.07
C PRO A 268 -17.27 -1.77 -4.16
N ALA A 269 -16.57 -0.73 -3.68
CA ALA A 269 -15.54 -0.84 -2.67
C ALA A 269 -16.06 -1.55 -1.41
N HIS A 270 -15.19 -2.34 -0.79
CA HIS A 270 -15.58 -3.18 0.34
C HIS A 270 -15.66 -2.36 1.63
N THR A 271 -16.81 -2.35 2.28
CA THR A 271 -17.02 -1.69 3.59
C THR A 271 -16.64 -2.57 4.78
N THR A 272 -16.17 -3.78 4.53
CA THR A 272 -15.62 -4.71 5.53
C THR A 272 -14.53 -4.05 6.36
N ALA A 273 -14.49 -4.33 7.67
CA ALA A 273 -13.54 -3.68 8.55
C ALA A 273 -12.10 -4.06 8.20
N ILE A 274 -11.17 -3.11 8.28
CA ILE A 274 -9.76 -3.31 7.90
C ILE A 274 -9.15 -4.52 8.63
N TRP A 275 -9.46 -4.71 9.92
CA TRP A 275 -8.92 -5.83 10.70
C TRP A 275 -9.44 -7.19 10.22
N GLU A 276 -10.67 -7.26 9.70
CA GLU A 276 -11.25 -8.48 9.12
C GLU A 276 -10.57 -8.83 7.80
N VAL A 277 -10.34 -7.83 6.95
CA VAL A 277 -9.62 -7.98 5.68
C VAL A 277 -8.17 -8.42 5.93
N ALA A 278 -7.47 -7.78 6.87
CA ALA A 278 -6.12 -8.15 7.27
C ALA A 278 -6.06 -9.59 7.78
N ARG A 279 -7.05 -10.01 8.57
CA ARG A 279 -7.16 -11.41 9.03
C ARG A 279 -7.49 -12.37 7.88
N ALA A 280 -8.38 -12.02 6.97
CA ALA A 280 -8.73 -12.84 5.81
C ALA A 280 -7.51 -13.14 4.94
N THR A 281 -6.76 -12.10 4.55
CA THR A 281 -5.60 -12.26 3.67
C THR A 281 -4.46 -13.04 4.32
N THR A 282 -4.28 -12.96 5.64
CA THR A 282 -3.21 -13.63 6.42
C THR A 282 -3.61 -14.98 7.03
N ALA A 283 -4.83 -15.47 6.80
CA ALA A 283 -5.37 -16.66 7.47
C ALA A 283 -4.80 -17.98 6.92
N ALA A 284 -3.49 -18.17 7.09
CA ALA A 284 -2.75 -19.32 6.58
C ALA A 284 -3.20 -20.62 7.26
N PRO A 285 -3.54 -21.68 6.50
CA PRO A 285 -3.91 -22.97 7.08
C PRO A 285 -2.87 -23.46 8.10
N VAL A 286 -3.32 -24.16 9.14
CA VAL A 286 -2.52 -24.61 10.31
C VAL A 286 -2.05 -23.46 11.23
N TYR A 287 -1.62 -22.33 10.67
CA TYR A 287 -1.13 -21.19 11.45
C TYR A 287 -2.27 -20.39 12.08
N PHE A 288 -3.27 -20.02 11.27
CA PHE A 288 -4.36 -19.14 11.64
C PHE A 288 -5.71 -19.76 11.27
N GLY A 289 -6.74 -19.42 12.05
CA GLY A 289 -8.10 -19.87 11.76
C GLY A 289 -8.71 -19.01 10.68
N SER A 290 -9.43 -19.65 9.75
CA SER A 290 -10.21 -18.96 8.73
C SER A 290 -11.20 -17.97 9.36
N ILE A 291 -11.59 -16.96 8.59
CA ILE A 291 -12.55 -15.94 9.02
C ILE A 291 -13.81 -16.03 8.18
N GLU A 292 -14.94 -16.05 8.87
CA GLU A 292 -16.24 -15.98 8.23
C GLU A 292 -16.65 -14.51 8.10
N ILE A 293 -16.96 -14.08 6.88
CA ILE A 293 -17.47 -12.74 6.59
C ILE A 293 -18.70 -12.93 5.69
N GLY A 294 -19.88 -12.61 6.22
CA GLY A 294 -21.15 -12.96 5.58
C GLY A 294 -21.30 -14.47 5.41
N GLU A 295 -21.66 -14.90 4.19
CA GLU A 295 -21.87 -16.32 3.85
C GLU A 295 -20.61 -17.05 3.33
N SER A 296 -19.45 -16.42 3.46
CA SER A 296 -18.19 -16.91 2.90
C SER A 296 -17.13 -17.14 3.98
N ASP A 297 -16.34 -18.20 3.81
CA ASP A 297 -15.15 -18.50 4.60
C ASP A 297 -13.90 -18.05 3.84
N PHE A 298 -13.06 -17.26 4.50
CA PHE A 298 -11.85 -16.70 3.91
C PHE A 298 -10.58 -17.26 4.55
N ARG A 299 -9.59 -17.52 3.69
CA ARG A 299 -8.26 -18.00 4.04
C ARG A 299 -7.20 -17.20 3.29
N ASP A 300 -5.94 -17.50 3.62
CA ASP A 300 -4.79 -16.83 3.05
C ASP A 300 -4.79 -16.82 1.52
N GLY A 301 -4.55 -15.64 0.94
CA GLY A 301 -4.47 -15.45 -0.50
C GLY A 301 -3.30 -16.21 -1.15
N GLY A 302 -2.28 -16.60 -0.37
CA GLY A 302 -1.17 -17.43 -0.83
C GLY A 302 -1.60 -18.80 -1.33
N MET A 303 -2.83 -19.24 -1.01
CA MET A 303 -3.41 -20.47 -1.58
C MET A 303 -3.80 -20.34 -3.06
N VAL A 304 -3.90 -19.11 -3.60
CA VAL A 304 -4.29 -18.84 -5.00
C VAL A 304 -3.27 -18.00 -5.76
N ALA A 305 -2.73 -16.97 -5.14
CA ALA A 305 -1.80 -16.04 -5.78
C ALA A 305 -0.89 -15.45 -4.72
N ASN A 306 0.20 -16.15 -4.39
CA ASN A 306 1.16 -15.66 -3.39
C ASN A 306 1.89 -14.39 -3.87
N ASN A 307 2.14 -14.27 -5.17
CA ASN A 307 2.51 -13.03 -5.83
C ASN A 307 1.25 -12.38 -6.46
N PRO A 308 0.77 -11.24 -5.95
CA PRO A 308 -0.45 -10.59 -6.46
C PRO A 308 -0.22 -9.75 -7.72
N SER A 309 1.00 -9.68 -8.26
CA SER A 309 1.35 -8.76 -9.35
C SER A 309 0.50 -8.97 -10.61
N LEU A 310 0.30 -10.22 -11.02
CA LEU A 310 -0.53 -10.57 -12.18
C LEU A 310 -2.00 -10.18 -11.98
N ALA A 311 -2.57 -10.49 -10.81
CA ALA A 311 -3.95 -10.14 -10.51
C ALA A 311 -4.15 -8.62 -10.46
N THR A 312 -3.15 -7.89 -9.95
CA THR A 312 -3.14 -6.43 -9.88
C THR A 312 -3.02 -5.79 -11.27
N LEU A 313 -2.21 -6.38 -12.16
CA LEU A 313 -2.09 -5.91 -13.54
C LEU A 313 -3.43 -5.99 -14.27
N ARG A 314 -4.10 -7.15 -14.18
CA ARG A 314 -5.43 -7.36 -14.80
C ARG A 314 -6.50 -6.44 -14.24
N GLU A 315 -6.47 -6.22 -12.93
CA GLU A 315 -7.37 -5.30 -12.23
C GLU A 315 -7.24 -3.86 -12.76
N ILE A 316 -6.01 -3.41 -12.95
CA ILE A 316 -5.72 -2.02 -13.33
C ILE A 316 -5.97 -1.80 -14.81
N ASP A 317 -5.62 -2.76 -15.66
CA ASP A 317 -5.90 -2.67 -17.08
C ASP A 317 -7.40 -2.68 -17.41
N GLY A 318 -8.21 -3.40 -16.63
CA GLY A 318 -9.66 -3.28 -16.70
C GLY A 318 -10.22 -1.90 -16.36
N LEU A 319 -9.51 -1.09 -15.57
CA LEU A 319 -9.95 0.24 -15.12
C LEU A 319 -9.38 1.38 -15.96
N HIS A 320 -8.08 1.36 -16.21
CA HIS A 320 -7.31 2.47 -16.77
C HIS A 320 -6.62 2.12 -18.09
N GLY A 321 -6.66 0.86 -18.50
CA GLY A 321 -5.69 0.32 -19.46
C GLY A 321 -4.32 0.07 -18.79
N HIS A 322 -3.27 -0.06 -19.59
CA HIS A 322 -1.96 -0.44 -19.09
C HIS A 322 -1.38 0.59 -18.11
N PRO A 323 -0.74 0.16 -17.01
CA PRO A 323 -0.08 1.07 -16.09
C PRO A 323 1.24 1.60 -16.67
N ASP A 324 1.76 2.69 -16.08
CA ASP A 324 3.01 3.34 -16.52
C ASP A 324 4.24 2.88 -15.75
N PHE A 325 4.05 2.34 -14.56
CA PHE A 325 5.14 1.95 -13.69
C PHE A 325 4.73 0.87 -12.69
N PHE A 326 5.49 -0.22 -12.61
CA PHE A 326 5.13 -1.37 -11.79
C PHE A 326 6.33 -1.88 -10.98
N VAL A 327 6.26 -1.78 -9.66
CA VAL A 327 7.21 -2.40 -8.73
C VAL A 327 6.57 -3.58 -8.00
N SER A 328 7.21 -4.75 -8.04
CA SER A 328 6.82 -5.94 -7.29
C SER A 328 7.95 -6.39 -6.38
N ILE A 329 7.66 -6.54 -5.08
CA ILE A 329 8.65 -6.90 -4.06
C ILE A 329 8.31 -8.27 -3.47
N GLY A 330 9.26 -9.20 -3.60
CA GLY A 330 9.16 -10.58 -3.13
C GLY A 330 9.61 -10.80 -1.69
N THR A 331 9.40 -12.01 -1.18
CA THR A 331 9.75 -12.44 0.19
C THR A 331 10.83 -13.53 0.25
N GLY A 332 11.64 -13.65 -0.81
CA GLY A 332 12.73 -14.60 -0.91
C GLY A 332 12.66 -15.44 -2.17
N LEU A 333 13.77 -15.55 -2.89
CA LEU A 333 13.90 -16.45 -4.04
C LEU A 333 14.67 -17.71 -3.65
N LYS A 334 14.10 -18.88 -3.94
CA LYS A 334 14.88 -20.12 -3.93
C LYS A 334 15.57 -20.25 -5.28
N VAL A 335 16.87 -19.95 -5.33
CA VAL A 335 17.70 -20.23 -6.52
C VAL A 335 17.83 -21.75 -6.62
N THR A 336 17.21 -22.36 -7.63
CA THR A 336 17.50 -23.74 -7.97
C THR A 336 18.68 -23.73 -8.94
N ASP A 337 19.81 -24.28 -8.53
CA ASP A 337 20.86 -24.62 -9.50
C ASP A 337 20.25 -25.59 -10.52
N ASP A 338 20.16 -25.15 -11.78
CA ASP A 338 19.81 -26.00 -12.92
C ASP A 338 20.96 -26.99 -13.18
N THR A 339 21.12 -27.95 -12.27
CA THR A 339 21.75 -29.22 -12.59
C THR A 339 20.62 -30.22 -12.87
N PRO A 340 20.55 -30.83 -14.07
CA PRO A 340 19.57 -31.86 -14.34
C PRO A 340 19.85 -33.02 -13.38
N ASN A 341 19.01 -33.14 -12.35
CA ASN A 341 19.18 -34.16 -11.32
C ASN A 341 19.17 -35.55 -11.99
N ALA A 342 20.30 -36.25 -11.83
CA ALA A 342 20.34 -37.69 -11.86
C ALA A 342 19.19 -38.21 -10.98
N THR A 343 18.41 -39.10 -11.56
CA THR A 343 17.33 -39.87 -10.94
C THR A 343 17.77 -40.41 -9.58
N SER A 344 17.29 -39.79 -8.49
CA SER A 344 17.29 -40.43 -7.18
C SER A 344 16.17 -41.46 -7.17
N GLU A 345 16.53 -42.69 -7.54
CA GLU A 345 15.75 -43.88 -7.24
C GLU A 345 15.47 -43.92 -5.73
N VAL A 346 14.18 -43.80 -5.39
CA VAL A 346 13.70 -44.05 -4.03
C VAL A 346 13.87 -45.54 -3.75
N ALA A 347 14.93 -45.88 -3.01
CA ALA A 347 15.16 -47.21 -2.48
C ALA A 347 13.95 -47.64 -1.61
N SER A 348 13.18 -48.58 -2.14
CA SER A 348 12.03 -49.20 -1.49
C SER A 348 12.52 -50.17 -0.40
N GLY A 349 12.80 -49.65 0.79
CA GLY A 349 13.17 -50.44 1.97
C GLY A 349 11.97 -51.13 2.60
N ASN A 350 11.74 -52.40 2.22
CA ASN A 350 10.70 -53.26 2.78
C ASN A 350 11.10 -53.70 4.20
N THR A 351 10.56 -53.06 5.25
CA THR A 351 10.66 -53.56 6.63
C THR A 351 9.42 -54.39 6.99
N ARG A 352 9.61 -55.71 7.11
CA ARG A 352 8.60 -56.65 7.64
C ARG A 352 8.27 -56.28 9.09
N THR A 353 7.03 -55.88 9.34
CA THR A 353 6.44 -55.85 10.69
C THR A 353 5.25 -56.80 10.77
N SER A 354 5.09 -57.45 11.92
CA SER A 354 4.14 -58.54 12.16
C SER A 354 2.68 -58.07 12.01
N ARG A 355 1.84 -58.94 11.43
CA ARG A 355 0.42 -58.69 11.18
C ARG A 355 -0.36 -58.66 12.50
N ARG A 356 -0.76 -57.47 12.94
CA ARG A 356 -1.97 -57.28 13.77
C ARG A 356 -3.13 -56.90 12.83
N ALA A 357 -4.29 -57.55 13.01
CA ALA A 357 -5.49 -57.28 12.23
C ALA A 357 -5.89 -55.81 12.38
N LYS A 358 -5.89 -55.07 11.25
CA LYS A 358 -6.26 -53.65 11.20
C LYS A 358 -7.78 -53.56 11.07
N THR A 359 -8.43 -52.87 12.00
CA THR A 359 -9.85 -52.51 11.92
C THR A 359 -10.09 -51.56 10.73
N ILE A 360 -11.30 -51.57 10.17
CA ILE A 360 -11.69 -50.73 9.02
C ILE A 360 -11.49 -49.23 9.33
N ASP A 361 -11.68 -48.82 10.59
CA ASP A 361 -11.47 -47.44 11.06
C ASP A 361 -10.01 -47.00 11.02
N ASP A 362 -9.06 -47.91 11.28
CA ASP A 362 -7.62 -47.61 11.20
C ASP A 362 -7.16 -47.37 9.75
N VAL A 363 -7.78 -48.06 8.79
CA VAL A 363 -7.49 -47.89 7.35
C VAL A 363 -8.08 -46.57 6.85
N ARG A 364 -9.32 -46.26 7.23
CA ARG A 364 -10.02 -45.03 6.85
C ARG A 364 -9.35 -43.79 7.47
N ASN A 365 -8.91 -43.89 8.73
CA ASN A 365 -8.15 -42.83 9.41
C ASN A 365 -6.77 -42.62 8.79
N LYS A 366 -6.06 -43.69 8.39
CA LYS A 366 -4.77 -43.55 7.68
C LYS A 366 -4.92 -42.92 6.31
N GLN A 367 -5.99 -43.24 5.57
CA GLN A 367 -6.29 -42.60 4.28
C GLN A 367 -6.65 -41.12 4.46
N PHE A 368 -7.47 -40.78 5.47
CA PHE A 368 -7.82 -39.40 5.78
C PHE A 368 -6.62 -38.57 6.21
N LEU A 369 -5.74 -39.13 7.06
CA LEU A 369 -4.52 -38.48 7.51
C LEU A 369 -3.54 -38.28 6.35
N ARG A 370 -3.38 -39.28 5.48
CA ARG A 370 -2.54 -39.18 4.27
C ARG A 370 -3.04 -38.09 3.33
N LYS A 371 -4.35 -38.05 3.06
CA LYS A 371 -4.97 -37.00 2.24
C LYS A 371 -4.80 -35.61 2.86
N HIS A 372 -4.91 -35.49 4.19
CA HIS A 372 -4.64 -34.23 4.90
C HIS A 372 -3.17 -33.81 4.79
N VAL A 373 -2.22 -34.73 4.94
CA VAL A 373 -0.78 -34.43 4.82
C VAL A 373 -0.42 -34.03 3.39
N GLU A 374 -0.96 -34.71 2.38
CA GLU A 374 -0.79 -34.36 0.95
C GLU A 374 -1.36 -32.95 0.67
N LEU A 375 -2.60 -32.67 1.09
CA LEU A 375 -3.22 -31.33 0.96
C LEU A 375 -2.41 -30.23 1.65
N LEU A 376 -1.87 -30.50 2.84
CA LEU A 376 -1.00 -29.56 3.56
C LEU A 376 0.32 -29.31 2.83
N GLY A 377 0.89 -30.35 2.20
CA GLY A 377 2.08 -30.25 1.37
C GLY A 377 1.83 -29.36 0.14
N ASP A 378 0.72 -29.57 -0.56
CA ASP A 378 0.34 -28.78 -1.72
C ASP A 378 0.09 -27.32 -1.34
N TRP A 379 -0.64 -27.05 -0.25
CA TRP A 379 -0.88 -25.68 0.22
C TRP A 379 0.40 -24.96 0.61
N LYS A 380 1.33 -25.67 1.28
CA LYS A 380 2.64 -25.10 1.62
C LYS A 380 3.43 -24.73 0.36
N LYS A 381 3.31 -25.51 -0.72
CA LYS A 381 3.95 -25.19 -2.00
C LYS A 381 3.36 -23.90 -2.61
N PHE A 382 2.03 -23.77 -2.68
CA PHE A 382 1.37 -22.57 -3.21
C PHE A 382 1.71 -21.30 -2.41
N MET A 383 1.77 -21.40 -1.08
CA MET A 383 2.11 -20.28 -0.20
C MET A 383 3.57 -19.82 -0.25
N VAL A 384 4.43 -20.54 -0.99
CA VAL A 384 5.86 -20.25 -1.10
C VAL A 384 6.29 -20.02 -2.55
N ASP A 385 5.52 -20.49 -3.53
CA ASP A 385 5.78 -20.26 -4.95
C ASP A 385 5.32 -18.87 -5.40
N CYS A 386 6.28 -17.99 -5.70
CA CYS A 386 6.05 -16.65 -6.20
C CYS A 386 6.42 -16.48 -7.68
N GLU A 387 7.06 -17.48 -8.29
CA GLU A 387 7.81 -17.31 -9.54
C GLU A 387 7.23 -18.11 -10.71
N GLY A 388 6.31 -19.06 -10.45
CA GLY A 388 5.64 -19.84 -11.49
C GLY A 388 4.76 -19.03 -12.47
N GLU A 389 3.99 -19.75 -13.31
CA GLU A 389 3.10 -19.15 -14.32
C GLU A 389 2.02 -18.22 -13.71
N ASN A 390 1.61 -18.47 -12.47
CA ASN A 390 0.68 -17.60 -11.74
C ASN A 390 1.39 -16.53 -10.90
N GLY A 391 2.72 -16.42 -11.02
CA GLY A 391 3.58 -15.48 -10.30
C GLY A 391 4.42 -14.62 -11.24
N THR A 392 5.71 -14.46 -10.96
CA THR A 392 6.61 -13.58 -11.73
C THR A 392 6.65 -13.88 -13.22
N ASN A 393 6.75 -15.16 -13.63
CA ASN A 393 6.86 -15.50 -15.04
C ASN A 393 5.59 -15.14 -15.83
N GLY A 394 4.41 -15.39 -15.26
CA GLY A 394 3.15 -14.94 -15.85
C GLY A 394 3.04 -13.42 -15.88
N TRP A 395 3.42 -12.77 -14.79
CA TRP A 395 3.41 -11.31 -14.72
C TRP A 395 4.34 -10.66 -15.75
N LEU A 396 5.55 -11.17 -15.96
CA LEU A 396 6.48 -10.65 -16.97
C LEU A 396 5.92 -10.80 -18.38
N LYS A 397 5.40 -11.98 -18.71
CA LYS A 397 4.74 -12.24 -20.00
C LYS A 397 3.58 -11.28 -20.26
N GLU A 398 2.75 -11.04 -19.25
CA GLU A 398 1.62 -10.13 -19.37
C GLU A 398 2.04 -8.66 -19.39
N CYS A 399 3.09 -8.28 -18.66
CA CYS A 399 3.70 -6.95 -18.79
C CYS A 399 4.14 -6.67 -20.23
N GLU A 400 4.79 -7.64 -20.88
CA GLU A 400 5.19 -7.53 -22.28
C GLU A 400 3.98 -7.40 -23.20
N TYR A 401 2.93 -8.18 -22.96
CA TYR A 401 1.70 -8.13 -23.73
C TYR A 401 1.01 -6.77 -23.66
N VAL A 402 0.97 -6.13 -22.49
CA VAL A 402 0.36 -4.80 -22.31
C VAL A 402 1.30 -3.64 -22.69
N GLY A 403 2.53 -3.93 -23.14
CA GLY A 403 3.48 -2.92 -23.61
C GLY A 403 4.35 -2.26 -22.53
N LEU A 404 4.37 -2.78 -21.29
CA LEU A 404 5.30 -2.31 -20.26
C LEU A 404 6.73 -2.71 -20.62
N THR A 405 7.63 -1.73 -20.75
CA THR A 405 9.04 -2.01 -21.06
C THR A 405 9.82 -2.48 -19.83
N GLU A 406 11.03 -3.01 -20.02
CA GLU A 406 11.94 -3.36 -18.91
C GLU A 406 12.30 -2.17 -18.01
N LYS A 407 12.14 -0.93 -18.49
CA LYS A 407 12.42 0.29 -17.71
C LYS A 407 11.23 0.73 -16.85
N ASP A 408 10.05 0.16 -17.10
CA ASP A 408 8.80 0.53 -16.44
C ASP A 408 8.32 -0.55 -15.45
N ARG A 409 9.04 -1.68 -15.35
CA ARG A 409 8.68 -2.81 -14.49
C ARG A 409 9.89 -3.34 -13.72
N TYR A 410 9.72 -3.55 -12.42
CA TYR A 410 10.79 -4.00 -11.53
C TYR A 410 10.31 -5.12 -10.61
N ARG A 411 11.01 -6.25 -10.64
CA ARG A 411 10.83 -7.36 -9.67
C ARG A 411 12.02 -7.40 -8.74
N LEU A 412 11.80 -7.03 -7.48
CA LEU A 412 12.81 -7.04 -6.43
C LEU A 412 12.54 -8.22 -5.50
N ASN A 413 13.25 -9.33 -5.70
CA ASN A 413 13.12 -10.49 -4.82
C ASN A 413 14.48 -10.81 -4.19
N VAL A 414 14.53 -10.83 -2.85
CA VAL A 414 15.76 -11.05 -2.10
C VAL A 414 16.26 -12.48 -2.34
N GLU A 415 17.39 -12.60 -3.02
CA GLU A 415 18.07 -13.88 -3.25
C GLU A 415 18.85 -14.34 -2.01
N GLY A 416 19.32 -15.59 -2.02
CA GLY A 416 20.13 -16.18 -0.94
C GLY A 416 19.27 -16.97 0.05
N ASP A 417 19.65 -16.94 1.33
CA ASP A 417 19.10 -17.86 2.33
C ASP A 417 17.81 -17.35 2.98
N LEU A 418 17.27 -16.20 2.55
CA LEU A 418 16.00 -15.68 3.08
C LEU A 418 14.85 -16.69 2.94
N HIS A 419 14.84 -17.46 1.84
CA HIS A 419 13.81 -18.47 1.57
C HIS A 419 13.82 -19.62 2.59
N THR A 420 14.93 -19.84 3.30
CA THR A 420 15.10 -20.92 4.29
C THR A 420 14.37 -20.64 5.62
N ILE A 421 14.05 -19.37 5.88
CA ILE A 421 13.36 -18.95 7.10
C ILE A 421 11.92 -19.47 7.08
N PRO A 422 11.47 -20.20 8.12
CA PRO A 422 10.07 -20.56 8.26
C PRO A 422 9.16 -19.32 8.32
N LEU A 423 7.96 -19.42 7.75
CA LEU A 423 6.99 -18.31 7.67
C LEU A 423 6.61 -17.71 9.04
N ASP A 424 6.80 -18.46 10.10
CA ASP A 424 6.42 -18.12 11.47
C ASP A 424 7.62 -18.10 12.44
N ASP A 425 8.85 -18.06 11.91
CA ASP A 425 10.04 -17.98 12.75
C ASP A 425 10.07 -16.68 13.56
N TRP A 426 10.30 -16.80 14.87
CA TRP A 426 10.39 -15.65 15.77
C TRP A 426 11.25 -16.00 16.98
N ARG A 427 12.55 -15.71 16.87
CA ARG A 427 13.55 -16.08 17.87
C ARG A 427 14.39 -14.88 18.32
N PRO A 428 14.65 -14.71 19.64
CA PRO A 428 13.95 -15.34 20.77
C PRO A 428 12.44 -15.03 20.75
N SER A 429 11.61 -15.85 21.38
CA SER A 429 10.14 -15.70 21.31
C SER A 429 9.63 -14.35 21.82
N GLU A 430 10.40 -13.68 22.67
CA GLU A 430 10.01 -12.40 23.28
C GLU A 430 10.28 -11.20 22.38
N THR A 431 11.31 -11.27 21.53
CA THR A 431 11.84 -10.10 20.80
C THR A 431 11.96 -10.30 19.29
N GLY A 432 12.08 -11.55 18.82
CA GLY A 432 12.31 -11.90 17.42
C GLY A 432 13.67 -11.46 16.88
N GLU A 433 14.57 -10.98 17.74
CA GLU A 433 15.75 -10.23 17.32
C GLU A 433 16.70 -11.02 16.42
N SER A 434 16.93 -12.30 16.71
CA SER A 434 17.82 -13.15 15.90
C SER A 434 17.23 -13.43 14.52
N THR A 435 15.91 -13.65 14.43
CA THR A 435 15.22 -13.84 13.15
C THR A 435 15.27 -12.55 12.33
N LEU A 436 14.97 -11.40 12.94
CA LEU A 436 14.98 -10.11 12.26
C LEU A 436 16.39 -9.72 11.80
N ARG A 437 17.42 -9.96 12.62
CA ARG A 437 18.82 -9.69 12.27
C ARG A 437 19.25 -10.49 11.04
N PHE A 438 18.93 -11.78 11.01
CA PHE A 438 19.22 -12.61 9.85
C PHE A 438 18.49 -12.12 8.58
N ILE A 439 17.21 -11.72 8.70
CA ILE A 439 16.47 -11.11 7.59
C ILE A 439 17.17 -9.82 7.11
N GLN A 440 17.61 -8.97 8.03
CA GLN A 440 18.32 -7.73 7.73
C GLN A 440 19.63 -8.01 6.98
N GLU A 441 20.48 -8.91 7.48
CA GLU A 441 21.75 -9.27 6.86
C GLU A 441 21.56 -9.80 5.43
N GLN A 442 20.61 -10.71 5.21
CA GLN A 442 20.30 -11.23 3.87
C GLN A 442 19.78 -10.13 2.93
N THR A 443 18.92 -9.25 3.46
CA THR A 443 18.35 -8.15 2.66
C THR A 443 19.41 -7.11 2.32
N GLU A 444 20.30 -6.76 3.25
CA GLU A 444 21.41 -5.83 3.02
C GLU A 444 22.39 -6.36 1.99
N ALA A 445 22.73 -7.65 2.06
CA ALA A 445 23.57 -8.30 1.05
C ALA A 445 22.95 -8.19 -0.36
N TYR A 446 21.63 -8.38 -0.48
CA TYR A 446 20.91 -8.18 -1.73
C TYR A 446 20.90 -6.72 -2.19
N LEU A 447 20.61 -5.78 -1.29
CA LEU A 447 20.54 -4.35 -1.57
C LEU A 447 21.90 -3.74 -1.96
N ASN A 448 23.01 -4.38 -1.61
CA ASN A 448 24.35 -3.95 -1.98
C ASN A 448 24.80 -4.44 -3.37
N LYS A 449 24.00 -5.24 -4.08
CA LYS A 449 24.29 -5.65 -5.46
C LYS A 449 24.17 -4.45 -6.40
N THR A 450 25.16 -4.27 -7.29
CA THR A 450 25.20 -3.13 -8.24
C THR A 450 23.96 -3.04 -9.13
N THR A 451 23.41 -4.18 -9.55
CA THR A 451 22.17 -4.23 -10.34
C THR A 451 20.98 -3.70 -9.56
N VAL A 452 20.84 -4.14 -8.31
CA VAL A 452 19.75 -3.73 -7.41
C VAL A 452 19.85 -2.26 -7.04
N ILE A 453 21.05 -1.75 -6.78
CA ILE A 453 21.28 -0.32 -6.54
C ILE A 453 20.78 0.50 -7.73
N ARG A 454 21.20 0.13 -8.94
CA ARG A 454 20.78 0.81 -10.18
C ARG A 454 19.26 0.76 -10.37
N ASP A 455 18.64 -0.39 -10.10
CA ASP A 455 17.19 -0.55 -10.22
C ASP A 455 16.45 0.33 -9.20
N ILE A 456 16.92 0.39 -7.96
CA ILE A 456 16.37 1.27 -6.92
C ILE A 456 16.53 2.74 -7.29
N ASP A 457 17.67 3.14 -7.83
CA ASP A 457 17.90 4.51 -8.28
C ASP A 457 16.94 4.88 -9.41
N ASN A 458 16.75 4.00 -10.39
CA ASN A 458 15.78 4.22 -11.48
C ASN A 458 14.35 4.33 -10.96
N ILE A 459 13.96 3.45 -10.03
CA ILE A 459 12.66 3.48 -9.37
C ILE A 459 12.47 4.81 -8.64
N ALA A 460 13.42 5.21 -7.80
CA ALA A 460 13.33 6.42 -7.00
C ALA A 460 13.21 7.67 -7.87
N ASN A 461 14.05 7.80 -8.91
CA ASN A 461 13.99 8.92 -9.85
C ASN A 461 12.62 9.02 -10.54
N ARG A 462 12.12 7.91 -11.09
CA ARG A 462 10.82 7.89 -11.78
C ARG A 462 9.66 8.26 -10.85
N LEU A 463 9.68 7.78 -9.61
CA LEU A 463 8.65 8.07 -8.61
C LEU A 463 8.71 9.53 -8.14
N VAL A 464 9.90 10.09 -7.91
CA VAL A 464 10.08 11.50 -7.56
C VAL A 464 9.59 12.42 -8.68
N ASP A 465 9.98 12.13 -9.93
CA ASP A 465 9.53 12.89 -11.10
C ASP A 465 8.00 12.91 -11.22
N MET A 466 7.37 11.74 -11.13
CA MET A 466 5.92 11.61 -11.22
C MET A 466 5.21 12.35 -10.08
N ARG A 467 5.68 12.17 -8.84
CA ARG A 467 5.14 12.86 -7.67
C ARG A 467 5.26 14.36 -7.83
N ARG A 468 6.41 14.90 -8.23
CA ARG A 468 6.64 16.34 -8.36
C ARG A 468 5.75 16.95 -9.43
N GLN A 469 5.59 16.27 -10.57
CA GLN A 469 4.65 16.66 -11.62
C GLN A 469 3.21 16.75 -11.10
N ARG A 470 2.78 15.78 -10.28
CA ARG A 470 1.45 15.80 -9.65
C ARG A 470 1.34 16.85 -8.54
N ALA A 471 2.37 17.02 -7.72
CA ALA A 471 2.42 18.02 -6.65
C ALA A 471 2.33 19.46 -7.18
N ALA A 472 2.71 19.65 -8.44
CA ALA A 472 2.48 20.87 -9.20
C ALA A 472 1.06 20.96 -9.80
N THR A 473 0.06 20.31 -9.22
CA THR A 473 -1.36 20.41 -9.62
C THR A 473 -2.25 20.56 -8.37
N GLU A 474 -3.42 21.15 -8.52
CA GLU A 474 -4.34 21.35 -7.38
C GLU A 474 -4.94 20.06 -6.82
N GLN A 475 -5.03 19.02 -7.65
CA GLN A 475 -5.53 17.70 -7.23
C GLN A 475 -4.64 17.05 -6.16
N TRP A 476 -3.36 17.42 -6.12
CA TRP A 476 -2.41 16.86 -5.17
C TRP A 476 -2.82 17.07 -3.71
N GLU A 477 -3.30 18.27 -3.38
CA GLU A 477 -3.73 18.57 -2.01
C GLU A 477 -4.88 17.66 -1.59
N ARG A 478 -5.84 17.43 -2.49
CA ARG A 478 -6.96 16.51 -2.24
C ARG A 478 -6.47 15.08 -2.00
N PHE A 479 -5.59 14.58 -2.88
CA PHE A 479 -4.99 13.24 -2.80
C PHE A 479 -4.14 13.05 -1.53
N ALA A 480 -3.34 14.05 -1.16
CA ALA A 480 -2.40 13.97 -0.05
C ALA A 480 -3.04 14.23 1.33
N VAL A 481 -4.11 15.03 1.45
CA VAL A 481 -4.59 15.47 2.79
C VAL A 481 -6.10 15.45 3.04
N ASP A 482 -6.91 14.89 2.15
CA ASP A 482 -8.38 14.89 2.33
C ASP A 482 -9.04 16.27 2.42
N VAL A 483 -8.38 17.30 1.90
CA VAL A 483 -8.94 18.64 1.96
C VAL A 483 -10.15 18.70 1.03
N THR A 484 -11.23 19.21 1.59
CA THR A 484 -12.35 19.78 0.84
C THR A 484 -12.41 21.27 1.17
N TYR A 485 -13.24 22.01 0.46
CA TYR A 485 -13.39 23.44 0.73
C TYR A 485 -14.85 23.77 0.95
N ARG A 486 -15.11 24.61 1.96
CA ARG A 486 -16.46 25.09 2.25
C ARG A 486 -16.45 26.60 2.24
N CYS A 487 -17.38 27.17 1.49
CA CYS A 487 -17.58 28.60 1.48
C CYS A 487 -18.39 29.03 2.72
N ASP A 488 -17.89 30.02 3.46
CA ASP A 488 -18.56 30.53 4.67
C ASP A 488 -19.88 31.26 4.39
N ASN A 489 -20.02 31.85 3.21
CA ASN A 489 -21.16 32.71 2.86
C ASN A 489 -22.25 32.00 2.05
N CYS A 490 -21.99 30.79 1.57
CA CYS A 490 -22.96 29.98 0.84
C CYS A 490 -23.46 28.86 1.72
N GLU A 491 -24.78 28.67 1.80
CA GLU A 491 -25.37 27.55 2.54
C GLU A 491 -24.76 26.21 2.11
N LYS A 492 -23.89 25.68 2.98
CA LYS A 492 -23.33 24.31 3.02
C LYS A 492 -22.79 23.72 1.71
N LYS A 493 -22.48 24.52 0.68
CA LYS A 493 -21.91 23.99 -0.56
C LYS A 493 -20.44 23.62 -0.31
N GLU A 494 -20.16 22.32 -0.41
CA GLU A 494 -18.81 21.77 -0.40
C GLU A 494 -18.24 21.77 -1.82
N TYR A 495 -16.96 22.07 -1.92
CA TYR A 495 -16.17 22.08 -3.13
C TYR A 495 -15.06 21.06 -2.99
N ASP A 496 -14.97 20.20 -3.98
CA ASP A 496 -14.01 19.12 -3.98
C ASP A 496 -12.57 19.56 -4.28
N THR A 497 -12.40 20.70 -4.97
CA THR A 497 -11.10 21.20 -5.42
C THR A 497 -10.96 22.69 -5.17
N ARG A 498 -9.71 23.14 -5.05
CA ARG A 498 -9.37 24.55 -4.87
C ARG A 498 -9.89 25.39 -6.04
N ALA A 499 -9.73 24.92 -7.29
CA ALA A 499 -10.25 25.58 -8.49
C ALA A 499 -11.76 25.77 -8.45
N LYS A 500 -12.54 24.75 -8.08
CA LYS A 500 -14.01 24.87 -7.98
C LYS A 500 -14.42 25.93 -6.96
N LEU A 501 -13.70 26.04 -5.83
CA LEU A 501 -13.94 27.12 -4.87
C LEU A 501 -13.47 28.48 -5.43
N ARG A 502 -12.32 28.54 -6.11
CA ARG A 502 -11.79 29.76 -6.74
C ARG A 502 -12.79 30.32 -7.75
N GLU A 503 -13.25 29.48 -8.66
CA GLU A 503 -14.27 29.78 -9.66
C GLU A 503 -15.56 30.29 -8.99
N HIS A 504 -15.98 29.64 -7.89
CA HIS A 504 -17.13 30.08 -7.13
C HIS A 504 -16.97 31.49 -6.55
N LEU A 505 -15.84 31.77 -5.90
CA LEU A 505 -15.53 33.07 -5.29
C LEU A 505 -15.39 34.18 -6.34
N GLN A 506 -14.79 33.85 -7.49
CA GLN A 506 -14.58 34.79 -8.60
C GLN A 506 -15.87 35.07 -9.40
N LYS A 507 -16.77 34.09 -9.54
CA LYS A 507 -18.06 34.29 -10.21
C LYS A 507 -19.00 35.18 -9.40
N GLY A 508 -18.86 35.23 -8.08
CA GLY A 508 -19.60 36.17 -7.21
C GLY A 508 -21.12 36.01 -7.16
N ILE A 509 -21.70 35.01 -7.86
CA ILE A 509 -23.15 34.87 -8.09
C ILE A 509 -23.96 34.78 -6.78
N LYS A 510 -23.37 34.24 -5.71
CA LYS A 510 -24.01 34.11 -4.38
C LYS A 510 -23.44 35.04 -3.32
N HIS A 511 -22.31 35.70 -3.59
CA HIS A 511 -21.68 36.65 -2.68
C HIS A 511 -22.17 38.05 -3.07
N ARG A 512 -23.17 38.59 -2.34
CA ARG A 512 -23.69 39.94 -2.63
C ARG A 512 -22.52 40.95 -2.58
N ARG A 513 -22.02 41.31 -3.77
CA ARG A 513 -21.07 42.39 -4.09
C ARG A 513 -19.57 42.20 -3.79
N GLU A 514 -19.12 41.12 -3.17
CA GLU A 514 -17.67 40.87 -3.03
C GLU A 514 -17.16 39.89 -4.09
N LYS A 515 -16.86 40.42 -5.28
CA LYS A 515 -16.01 39.70 -6.23
C LYS A 515 -14.58 39.77 -5.68
N VAL A 516 -14.05 38.65 -5.19
CA VAL A 516 -12.65 38.61 -4.73
C VAL A 516 -11.76 38.73 -5.96
N VAL A 517 -10.91 39.75 -5.98
CA VAL A 517 -9.97 40.01 -7.09
C VAL A 517 -8.85 38.95 -7.02
N ASP A 518 -8.36 38.55 -8.18
CA ASP A 518 -7.24 37.60 -8.29
C ASP A 518 -5.99 38.10 -7.53
N GLY A 519 -5.21 37.18 -6.95
CA GLY A 519 -4.01 37.49 -6.16
C GLY A 519 -4.05 37.03 -4.69
N LYS A 520 -3.24 37.68 -3.83
CA LYS A 520 -2.91 37.24 -2.45
C LYS A 520 -4.14 37.05 -1.56
N GLU A 521 -5.13 37.95 -1.65
CA GLU A 521 -6.35 37.89 -0.85
C GLU A 521 -7.22 36.68 -1.19
N LEU A 522 -7.33 36.34 -2.48
CA LEU A 522 -8.05 35.14 -2.94
C LEU A 522 -7.41 33.88 -2.37
N GLU A 523 -6.09 33.79 -2.43
CA GLU A 523 -5.35 32.63 -1.93
C GLU A 523 -5.43 32.50 -0.39
N LEU A 524 -5.41 33.62 0.35
CA LEU A 524 -5.66 33.62 1.80
C LEU A 524 -7.07 33.13 2.14
N ARG A 525 -8.10 33.61 1.43
CA ARG A 525 -9.49 33.13 1.61
C ARG A 525 -9.64 31.65 1.26
N LEU A 526 -9.06 31.20 0.15
CA LEU A 526 -9.05 29.79 -0.23
C LEU A 526 -8.32 28.91 0.80
N ASN A 527 -7.33 29.45 1.51
CA ASN A 527 -6.66 28.75 2.61
C ASN A 527 -7.52 28.69 3.87
N ALA A 528 -8.20 29.79 4.22
CA ALA A 528 -9.10 29.84 5.37
C ALA A 528 -10.33 28.91 5.20
N MET A 529 -10.80 28.72 3.97
CA MET A 529 -12.00 27.91 3.63
C MET A 529 -11.74 26.41 3.49
N ARG A 530 -10.54 25.92 3.87
CA ARG A 530 -10.20 24.50 3.85
C ARG A 530 -10.88 23.77 5.00
N THR A 531 -11.56 22.68 4.67
CA THR A 531 -12.12 21.74 5.64
C THR A 531 -11.44 20.38 5.45
N ILE A 532 -10.72 19.92 6.47
CA ILE A 532 -10.15 18.58 6.47
C ILE A 532 -11.22 17.61 7.00
N HIS A 533 -11.61 16.65 6.17
CA HIS A 533 -12.47 15.57 6.63
C HIS A 533 -11.63 14.50 7.31
N TRP A 534 -11.55 14.56 8.63
CA TRP A 534 -11.22 13.38 9.42
C TRP A 534 -12.46 12.49 9.49
N ILE A 535 -12.58 11.56 8.53
CA ILE A 535 -13.58 10.48 8.43
C ILE A 535 -14.82 10.73 9.29
N ARG A 536 -15.73 11.57 8.80
CA ARG A 536 -17.13 11.53 9.23
C ARG A 536 -17.79 10.44 8.41
N GLN A 537 -18.20 9.36 9.06
CA GLN A 537 -19.21 8.50 8.46
C GLN A 537 -20.43 9.36 8.13
N GLY A 538 -20.97 9.15 6.93
CA GLY A 538 -22.22 9.75 6.51
C GLY A 538 -23.26 9.56 7.59
N SER A 539 -23.92 10.64 7.95
CA SER A 539 -25.26 10.56 8.49
C SER A 539 -26.08 9.75 7.49
N SER A 540 -26.51 8.56 7.90
CA SER A 540 -27.66 7.90 7.29
C SER A 540 -28.84 8.85 7.43
N GLU A 541 -29.15 9.60 6.38
CA GLU A 541 -30.49 10.10 6.14
C GLU A 541 -31.16 9.13 5.15
N ALA A 542 -32.36 8.68 5.56
CA ALA A 542 -33.26 7.68 4.99
C ALA A 542 -32.92 6.21 5.26
#